data_AF-A0A414K5I3-F1
#
_entry.id   AF-A0A414K5I3-F1
#
_cell.length_a   1.000
_cell.length_b   1.000
_cell.length_c   1.000
_cell.angle_alpha   90.00
_cell.angle_beta   90.00
_cell.angle_gamma   90.00
#
_symmetry.space_group_name_H-M   'P 1'
#
loop_
_entity.id
_entity.type
_entity.pdbx_description
1 polymer ?
#
loop_
_entity_poly.entity_id
_entity_poly.type
_entity_poly.pdbx_seq_one_letter_code
_entity_poly.pdbx_strand_id
1 'polypeptide(L)'
;MGYKIITMKRQLLLYLIKLFMGIVIIIICWLALTNIFVECGVIIPANYSETILEENRKRLDDIQQITDNDLPYGSKYSIFDLDYNYERGTMNKSDIEV
;
A
#
# COMPACT_ATOMS: atom_id res chain seq x y z
N MET A 1 9.31 47.77 -33.03
CA MET A 1 9.12 46.57 -32.17
C MET A 1 10.34 46.45 -31.27
N GLY A 2 10.25 46.82 -30.00
CA GLY A 2 11.37 46.73 -29.06
C GLY A 2 11.49 45.30 -28.52
N TYR A 3 12.58 44.61 -28.83
CA TYR A 3 12.87 43.31 -28.23
C TYR A 3 13.20 43.51 -26.75
N LYS A 4 12.38 42.95 -25.86
CA LYS A 4 12.65 42.94 -24.43
C LYS A 4 13.79 41.96 -24.19
N ILE A 5 14.98 42.47 -23.88
CA ILE A 5 16.15 41.63 -23.56
C ILE A 5 15.84 40.89 -22.26
N ILE A 6 15.46 39.62 -22.37
CA ILE A 6 15.25 38.76 -21.21
C ILE A 6 16.62 38.18 -20.85
N THR A 7 17.09 38.46 -19.64
CA THR A 7 18.36 37.94 -19.14
C THR A 7 18.30 36.40 -19.08
N MET A 8 19.32 35.71 -19.59
CA MET A 8 19.44 34.24 -19.58
C MET A 8 19.15 33.62 -18.20
N LYS A 9 19.59 34.28 -17.12
CA LYS A 9 19.33 33.88 -15.73
C LYS A 9 17.83 33.78 -15.42
N ARG A 10 17.00 34.69 -15.95
CA ARG A 10 15.55 34.70 -15.74
C ARG A 10 14.88 33.55 -16.49
N GLN A 11 15.32 33.24 -17.71
CA GLN A 11 14.79 32.10 -18.47
C GLN A 11 15.15 30.78 -17.79
N LEU A 12 16.40 30.65 -17.31
CA LEU A 12 16.83 29.49 -16.54
C LEU A 12 16.00 29.31 -15.25
N LEU A 13 15.76 30.39 -14.50
CA LEU A 13 14.93 30.35 -13.30
C LEU A 13 13.50 29.88 -13.61
N LEU A 14 12.87 30.45 -14.64
CA LEU A 14 11.52 30.05 -15.06
C LEU A 14 11.47 28.59 -15.51
N TYR A 15 12.52 28.11 -16.18
CA TYR A 15 12.64 26.71 -16.56
C TYR A 15 12.72 25.79 -15.33
N LEU A 16 13.58 26.12 -14.36
CA LEU A 16 13.72 25.34 -13.13
C LEU A 16 12.41 25.30 -12.33
N ILE A 17 11.69 26.41 -12.24
CA ILE A 17 10.37 26.46 -11.58
C ILE A 17 9.38 25.55 -12.29
N LYS A 18 9.32 25.60 -13.64
CA LYS A 18 8.43 24.72 -14.41
C LYS A 18 8.79 23.25 -14.26
N LEU A 19 10.09 22.93 -14.26
CA LEU A 19 10.58 21.58 -14.05
C LEU A 19 10.17 21.05 -12.67
N PHE A 20 10.39 21.86 -11.63
CA PHE A 20 10.00 21.52 -10.26
C PHE A 20 8.48 21.29 -10.15
N MET A 21 7.67 22.20 -10.71
CA MET A 21 6.21 22.03 -10.74
C MET A 21 5.80 20.75 -11.48
N GLY A 22 6.48 20.42 -12.59
CA GLY A 22 6.24 19.16 -13.32
C GLY A 22 6.53 17.92 -12.46
N ILE A 23 7.64 17.92 -11.73
CA ILE A 23 8.00 16.82 -10.81
C ILE A 23 6.94 16.68 -9.71
N VAL A 24 6.53 17.79 -9.09
CA VAL A 24 5.50 17.79 -8.03
C VAL A 24 4.18 17.22 -8.57
N ILE A 25 3.76 17.61 -9.77
CA ILE A 25 2.54 17.10 -10.41
C ILE A 25 2.65 15.58 -10.63
N ILE A 26 3.79 15.09 -11.14
CA ILE A 26 4.00 13.65 -11.36
C ILE A 26 3.90 12.89 -10.04
N ILE A 27 4.50 13.39 -8.96
CA ILE A 27 4.43 12.76 -7.63
C ILE A 27 2.97 12.70 -7.15
N ILE A 28 2.23 13.80 -7.26
CA ILE A 28 0.81 13.85 -6.84
C ILE A 28 -0.02 12.86 -7.66
N CYS A 29 0.15 12.84 -8.99
CA CYS A 29 -0.55 11.89 -9.86
C CYS A 29 -0.20 10.43 -9.52
N TRP A 30 1.08 10.15 -9.25
CA TRP A 30 1.52 8.82 -8.85
C TRP A 30 0.87 8.36 -7.53
N LEU A 31 0.87 9.23 -6.52
CA LEU A 31 0.24 8.93 -5.22
C LEU A 31 -1.28 8.74 -5.35
N ALA A 32 -1.94 9.59 -6.13
CA ALA A 32 -3.38 9.48 -6.37
C ALA A 32 -3.74 8.16 -7.08
N LEU A 33 -3.02 7.83 -8.16
CA LEU A 33 -3.22 6.58 -8.88
C LEU A 33 -2.97 5.36 -7.99
N THR A 34 -1.89 5.39 -7.20
CA THR A 34 -1.57 4.27 -6.30
C THR A 34 -2.69 4.06 -5.28
N ASN A 35 -3.21 5.12 -4.64
CA ASN A 35 -4.33 5.00 -3.71
C ASN A 35 -5.59 4.41 -4.38
N ILE A 36 -5.95 4.89 -5.57
CA ILE A 36 -7.09 4.35 -6.33
C ILE A 36 -6.91 2.86 -6.62
N PHE A 37 -5.70 2.45 -7.04
CA PHE A 37 -5.41 1.04 -7.31
C PHE A 37 -5.41 0.17 -6.05
N VAL A 38 -5.03 0.73 -4.90
CA VAL A 38 -5.13 0.04 -3.60
C VAL A 38 -6.59 -0.15 -3.20
N GLU A 39 -7.42 0.90 -3.30
CA GLU A 39 -8.86 0.81 -3.00
C GLU A 39 -9.59 -0.17 -3.94
N CYS A 40 -9.19 -0.24 -5.21
CA CYS A 40 -9.73 -1.20 -6.16
C CYS A 40 -9.17 -2.63 -5.99
N GLY A 41 -8.27 -2.86 -5.02
CA GLY A 41 -7.67 -4.18 -4.76
C GLY A 41 -6.71 -4.69 -5.84
N VAL A 42 -6.28 -3.82 -6.76
CA VAL A 42 -5.33 -4.15 -7.83
C VAL A 42 -3.90 -4.16 -7.30
N ILE A 43 -3.58 -3.23 -6.40
CA ILE A 43 -2.28 -3.15 -5.72
C ILE A 43 -2.49 -3.48 -4.25
N ILE A 44 -1.84 -4.53 -3.78
CA ILE A 44 -1.86 -4.94 -2.37
C ILE A 44 -0.56 -4.44 -1.73
N PRO A 45 -0.58 -3.43 -0.84
CA PRO A 45 0.63 -2.95 -0.19
C PRO A 45 1.19 -4.02 0.76
N ALA A 46 2.49 -3.94 1.07
CA ALA A 46 3.16 -4.95 1.88
C ALA A 46 2.56 -5.12 3.30
N ASN A 47 2.01 -4.04 3.85
CA ASN A 47 1.35 -4.01 5.16
C ASN A 47 -0.18 -4.26 5.09
N TYR A 48 -0.72 -4.60 3.92
CA TYR A 48 -2.16 -4.76 3.72
C TYR A 48 -2.80 -5.73 4.72
N SER A 49 -2.21 -6.92 4.88
CA SER A 49 -2.76 -7.95 5.75
C SER A 49 -2.78 -7.50 7.21
N GLU A 50 -1.72 -6.84 7.68
CA GLU A 50 -1.63 -6.33 9.04
C GLU A 50 -2.67 -5.22 9.29
N THR A 51 -2.78 -4.25 8.38
CA THR A 51 -3.75 -3.16 8.49
C THR A 51 -5.20 -3.68 8.52
N ILE A 52 -5.56 -4.61 7.63
CA ILE A 52 -6.92 -5.17 7.61
C ILE A 52 -7.22 -5.99 8.87
N LEU A 53 -6.24 -6.75 9.37
CA LEU A 53 -6.39 -7.51 10.62
C LEU A 53 -6.56 -6.58 11.83
N GLU A 54 -5.78 -5.49 11.91
CA GLU A 54 -5.90 -4.49 12.98
C GLU A 54 -7.26 -3.79 12.95
N GLU A 55 -7.72 -3.35 11.78
CA GLU A 55 -9.03 -2.71 11.61
C GLU A 55 -10.19 -3.64 12.01
N ASN A 56 -10.03 -4.95 11.79
CA ASN A 56 -11.04 -5.97 12.08
C ASN A 56 -10.82 -6.70 13.42
N ARG A 57 -9.83 -6.30 14.23
CA ARG A 57 -9.40 -7.03 15.43
C ARG A 57 -10.56 -7.37 16.37
N LYS A 58 -11.40 -6.39 16.69
CA LYS A 58 -12.56 -6.60 17.57
C LYS A 58 -13.55 -7.63 17.03
N ARG A 59 -13.78 -7.62 15.71
CA ARG A 59 -14.66 -8.59 15.05
C ARG A 59 -14.05 -9.99 15.12
N LEU A 60 -12.75 -10.09 14.91
CA LEU A 60 -12.01 -11.37 14.96
C LEU A 60 -11.98 -11.95 16.38
N ASP A 61 -11.85 -11.11 17.41
CA ASP A 61 -11.87 -11.53 18.82
C ASP A 61 -13.23 -12.12 19.24
N ASP A 62 -14.34 -11.66 18.65
CA ASP A 62 -15.70 -12.12 18.97
C ASP A 62 -16.15 -13.36 18.18
N ILE A 63 -15.42 -13.75 17.13
CA ILE A 63 -15.78 -14.88 16.27
C ILE A 63 -15.30 -16.20 16.90
N GLN A 64 -16.22 -17.15 17.05
CA GLN A 64 -15.92 -18.46 17.64
C GLN A 64 -14.98 -19.32 16.79
N GLN A 65 -14.99 -19.15 15.47
CA GLN A 65 -14.12 -19.86 14.54
C GLN A 65 -13.78 -18.99 13.33
N ILE A 66 -12.50 -18.65 13.17
CA ILE A 66 -12.01 -17.88 12.02
C ILE A 66 -12.04 -18.78 10.77
N THR A 67 -12.64 -18.29 9.69
CA THR A 67 -12.63 -18.96 8.39
C THR A 67 -11.75 -18.21 7.39
N ASP A 68 -11.43 -18.86 6.27
CA ASP A 68 -10.61 -18.25 5.21
C ASP A 68 -11.24 -16.95 4.66
N ASN A 69 -12.57 -16.81 4.74
CA ASN A 69 -13.30 -15.62 4.33
C ASN A 69 -13.18 -14.45 5.32
N ASP A 70 -12.75 -14.72 6.55
CA ASP A 70 -12.55 -13.69 7.58
C ASP A 70 -11.17 -13.03 7.48
N LEU A 71 -10.27 -13.61 6.67
CA LEU A 71 -8.89 -13.19 6.52
C LEU A 71 -8.69 -12.32 5.28
N PRO A 72 -7.69 -11.42 5.28
CA PRO A 72 -7.46 -10.52 4.16
C PRO A 72 -7.17 -11.28 2.86
N TYR A 73 -7.74 -10.81 1.76
CA TYR A 73 -7.49 -11.42 0.44
C TYR A 73 -6.01 -11.43 0.10
N GLY A 74 -5.52 -12.57 -0.41
CA GLY A 74 -4.10 -12.74 -0.79
C GLY A 74 -3.15 -12.94 0.39
N SER A 75 -3.65 -12.95 1.64
CA SER A 75 -2.81 -13.25 2.80
C SER A 75 -2.42 -14.74 2.85
N LYS A 76 -1.18 -15.00 3.27
CA LYS A 76 -0.75 -16.32 3.75
C LYS A 76 -0.84 -16.33 5.26
N TYR A 77 -1.39 -17.39 5.82
CA TYR A 77 -1.59 -17.52 7.26
C TYR A 77 -1.49 -18.97 7.72
N SER A 78 -1.30 -19.12 9.03
CA SER A 78 -1.37 -20.37 9.77
C SER A 78 -2.20 -20.13 11.03
N ILE A 79 -3.14 -21.03 11.31
CA ILE A 79 -3.98 -21.03 12.50
C ILE A 79 -3.46 -22.13 13.41
N PHE A 80 -3.27 -21.78 14.67
CA PHE A 80 -2.84 -22.67 15.73
C PHE A 80 -3.92 -22.74 16.81
N ASP A 81 -3.99 -23.88 17.49
CA ASP A 81 -4.76 -24.00 18.73
C ASP A 81 -4.05 -23.29 19.90
N LEU A 82 -4.69 -23.27 21.07
CA LEU A 82 -4.12 -22.68 22.29
C LEU A 82 -2.88 -23.43 22.81
N ASP A 83 -2.68 -24.66 22.36
CA ASP A 83 -1.53 -25.51 22.69
C ASP A 83 -0.42 -25.41 21.62
N TYR A 84 -0.51 -24.42 20.71
CA TYR A 84 0.42 -24.16 19.61
C TYR A 84 0.51 -25.28 18.55
N ASN A 85 -0.47 -26.18 18.50
CA ASN A 85 -0.55 -27.16 17.43
C ASN A 85 -1.13 -26.50 16.17
N TYR A 86 -0.50 -26.77 15.04
CA TYR A 86 -1.00 -26.32 13.74
C TYR A 86 -2.34 -26.98 13.40
N GLU A 87 -3.37 -26.18 13.15
CA GLU A 87 -4.68 -26.67 12.68
C GLU A 87 -4.80 -26.60 11.16
N ARG A 88 -4.69 -25.39 10.59
CA ARG A 88 -4.91 -25.12 9.15
C ARG A 88 -4.25 -23.83 8.70
N GLY A 89 -4.07 -23.67 7.40
CA GLY A 89 -3.42 -22.50 6.83
C GLY A 89 -3.09 -22.66 5.35
N THR A 90 -2.67 -21.56 4.75
CA THR A 90 -2.20 -21.48 3.35
C THR A 90 -0.68 -21.34 3.26
N MET A 91 -0.01 -21.13 4.39
CA MET A 91 1.45 -21.08 4.47
C MET A 91 2.06 -22.47 4.27
N ASN A 92 3.22 -22.53 3.60
CA ASN A 92 3.90 -23.81 3.40
C ASN A 92 4.48 -24.31 4.72
N LYS A 93 4.38 -25.60 5.01
CA LYS A 93 4.84 -26.18 6.27
C LYS A 93 6.33 -25.96 6.54
N SER A 94 7.15 -25.81 5.48
CA SER A 94 8.57 -25.47 5.59
C SER A 94 8.84 -24.07 6.13
N ASP A 95 7.87 -23.18 5.99
CA ASP A 95 7.98 -21.76 6.34
C ASP A 95 7.39 -21.50 7.74
N ILE A 96 6.68 -22.49 8.31
CA ILE A 96 6.11 -22.40 9.64
C ILE A 96 7.23 -22.65 10.66
N GLU A 97 7.69 -21.58 11.29
CA GLU A 97 8.56 -21.66 12.47
C GLU A 97 7.69 -22.09 13.66
N VAL A 98 7.82 -23.37 14.04
CA VAL A 98 7.20 -23.95 15.26
C VAL A 98 8.23 -23.95 16.38
#